data_AF-A0A2C9SRC7-F1
#
_entry.id   AF-A0A2C9SRC7-F1
#
_cell.length_a   1.000
_cell.length_b   1.000
_cell.length_c   1.000
_cell.angle_alpha   90.00
_cell.angle_beta   90.00
_cell.angle_gamma   90.00
#
_symmetry.space_group_name_H-M   'P 1'
#
loop_
_entity.id
_entity.type
_entity.pdbx_description
1 polymer ?
#
loop_
_entity_poly.entity_id
_entity_poly.type
_entity_poly.pdbx_seq_one_letter_code
_entity_poly.pdbx_strand_id
1 'polypeptide(L)'
;MSHTWGRPAREPGDGWVVVDVETSGFRPGHARIISLAALALDPDGRVEHSVVSLLNPGVDPGPTHIHGLTAEMLEDQPTFADIAPDVVDLLHGRTLVAHNVAFDYAFLAAEAELADTALPVDTVMCTVELARRLDLGLENLRLETLARHWSVPQTRAHDAFDDALVLSRVLAPALQRAREREVWLPVRPATRRRWPNGRVTHDELRPLKMLASRMPCPYLNPGPYRRGGPLVQGMRVALSAEVNRTHEELVERIIHAGLAYADAVDPQTSLVICNDQKPEQGKGYLARELGVPVVSDRQFMESIDSVANGTGIDVFVPSVDQGQQFALF
;
A
#
# COMPACT_ATOMS: atom_id res chain seq x y z
N MET A 1 10.86 9.04 -9.91
CA MET A 1 9.51 8.68 -10.41
C MET A 1 8.51 9.23 -9.41
N SER A 2 7.41 9.84 -9.87
CA SER A 2 6.35 10.26 -8.93
C SER A 2 5.90 9.02 -8.18
N HIS A 3 6.09 8.99 -6.86
CA HIS A 3 5.65 7.90 -5.99
C HIS A 3 4.13 7.97 -5.87
N THR A 4 3.42 7.61 -6.94
CA THR A 4 1.97 7.68 -6.96
C THR A 4 1.41 6.51 -6.17
N TRP A 5 0.65 6.86 -5.14
CA TRP A 5 -0.28 5.95 -4.52
C TRP A 5 -1.43 5.71 -5.50
N GLY A 6 -1.78 4.45 -5.70
CA GLY A 6 -2.77 4.04 -6.68
C GLY A 6 -2.25 4.04 -8.11
N ARG A 7 -2.92 3.23 -8.93
CA ARG A 7 -2.72 3.18 -10.38
C ARG A 7 -4.02 2.80 -11.08
N PRO A 8 -4.47 3.49 -12.14
CA PRO A 8 -5.57 3.02 -12.97
C PRO A 8 -5.35 1.57 -13.42
N ALA A 9 -6.37 0.72 -13.31
CA ALA A 9 -6.22 -0.71 -13.67
C ALA A 9 -5.93 -0.98 -15.15
N ARG A 10 -6.15 0.02 -16.02
CA ARG A 10 -5.84 -0.07 -17.46
C ARG A 10 -4.42 0.37 -17.80
N GLU A 11 -3.75 1.08 -16.90
CA GLU A 11 -2.35 1.46 -17.14
C GLU A 11 -1.45 0.22 -17.05
N PRO A 12 -0.42 0.11 -17.92
CA PRO A 12 0.56 -0.95 -17.82
C PRO A 12 1.43 -0.77 -16.55
N GLY A 13 2.07 -1.85 -16.11
CA GLY A 13 2.95 -1.86 -14.94
C GLY A 13 4.05 -2.90 -15.10
N ASP A 14 4.92 -3.00 -14.11
CA ASP A 14 6.20 -3.74 -14.21
C ASP A 14 6.05 -5.27 -14.03
N GLY A 15 4.84 -5.81 -14.19
CA GLY A 15 4.52 -7.20 -13.89
C GLY A 15 4.34 -7.45 -12.39
N TRP A 16 4.07 -8.71 -12.04
CA TRP A 16 3.65 -9.09 -10.69
C TRP A 16 4.52 -10.20 -10.14
N VAL A 17 4.81 -10.14 -8.84
CA VAL A 17 5.34 -11.26 -8.08
C VAL A 17 4.43 -11.47 -6.88
N VAL A 18 3.80 -12.63 -6.81
CA VAL A 18 2.93 -13.01 -5.68
C VAL A 18 3.80 -13.61 -4.59
N VAL A 19 3.68 -13.11 -3.37
CA VAL A 19 4.44 -13.62 -2.23
C VAL A 19 3.49 -13.99 -1.11
N ASP A 20 3.81 -15.10 -0.45
CA ASP A 20 3.22 -15.55 0.80
C ASP A 20 4.31 -16.12 1.71
N VAL A 21 4.19 -15.88 3.02
CA VAL A 21 5.16 -16.35 4.03
C VAL A 21 4.44 -16.98 5.21
N GLU A 22 4.96 -18.12 5.67
CA GLU A 22 4.67 -18.65 7.00
C GLU A 22 5.76 -18.24 7.97
N THR A 23 5.38 -17.94 9.22
CA THR A 23 6.28 -17.30 10.19
C THR A 23 6.18 -17.95 11.56
N SER A 24 7.27 -17.91 12.33
CA SER A 24 7.31 -18.47 13.69
C SER A 24 6.55 -17.64 14.74
N GLY A 25 5.94 -16.51 14.33
CA GLY A 25 5.21 -15.61 15.20
C GLY A 25 4.86 -14.30 14.47
N PHE A 26 4.28 -13.33 15.17
CA PHE A 26 3.67 -12.15 14.52
C PHE A 26 4.53 -10.88 14.48
N ARG A 27 5.77 -10.93 15.00
CA ARG A 27 6.64 -9.75 15.15
C ARG A 27 7.88 -9.88 14.28
N PRO A 28 7.96 -9.19 13.13
CA PRO A 28 9.17 -9.15 12.31
C PRO A 28 10.41 -8.76 13.12
N GLY A 29 11.55 -9.37 12.81
CA GLY A 29 12.83 -9.15 13.51
C GLY A 29 12.97 -9.90 14.84
N HIS A 30 11.87 -10.33 15.47
CA HIS A 30 11.89 -11.28 16.59
C HIS A 30 11.49 -12.69 16.16
N ALA A 31 10.41 -12.79 15.39
CA ALA A 31 10.00 -14.00 14.68
C ALA A 31 10.69 -14.06 13.32
N ARG A 32 10.70 -15.25 12.73
CA ARG A 32 11.44 -15.59 11.51
C ARG A 32 10.50 -16.19 10.46
N ILE A 33 10.87 -16.07 9.19
CA ILE A 33 10.18 -16.81 8.12
C ILE A 33 10.57 -18.28 8.22
N ILE A 34 9.58 -19.17 8.15
CA ILE A 34 9.76 -20.64 8.17
C ILE A 34 9.34 -21.31 6.86
N SER A 35 8.54 -20.63 6.05
CA SER A 35 8.24 -21.03 4.67
C SER A 35 8.04 -19.78 3.82
N LEU A 36 8.57 -19.77 2.61
CA LEU A 36 8.45 -18.68 1.65
C LEU A 36 8.01 -19.26 0.30
N ALA A 37 7.03 -18.61 -0.32
CA ALA A 37 6.73 -18.80 -1.72
C ALA A 37 6.64 -17.44 -2.42
N ALA A 38 7.45 -17.26 -3.45
CA ALA A 38 7.42 -16.11 -4.33
C ALA A 38 7.26 -16.59 -5.78
N LEU A 39 6.22 -16.11 -6.47
CA LEU A 39 5.81 -16.56 -7.80
C LEU A 39 5.77 -15.36 -8.75
N ALA A 40 6.72 -15.27 -9.68
CA ALA A 40 6.67 -14.27 -10.74
C ALA A 40 5.60 -14.68 -11.76
N LEU A 41 4.77 -13.71 -12.15
CA LEU A 41 3.67 -13.92 -13.09
C LEU A 41 3.97 -13.27 -14.44
N ASP A 42 3.65 -14.00 -15.51
CA ASP A 42 3.62 -13.47 -16.87
C ASP A 42 2.42 -12.51 -17.08
N PRO A 43 2.34 -11.81 -18.24
CA PRO A 43 1.22 -10.91 -18.54
C PRO A 43 -0.17 -11.57 -18.54
N ASP A 44 -0.24 -12.89 -18.76
CA ASP A 44 -1.47 -13.68 -18.73
C ASP A 44 -1.83 -14.17 -17.31
N GLY A 45 -0.98 -13.86 -16.32
CA GLY A 45 -1.15 -14.24 -14.91
C GLY A 45 -0.69 -15.67 -14.59
N ARG A 46 0.09 -16.31 -15.47
CA ARG A 46 0.66 -17.64 -15.24
C ARG A 46 2.01 -17.53 -14.53
N VAL A 47 2.35 -18.54 -13.73
CA VAL A 47 3.65 -18.59 -13.05
C VAL A 47 4.75 -18.88 -14.07
N GLU A 48 5.69 -17.96 -14.24
CA GLU A 48 6.87 -18.12 -15.11
C GLU A 48 8.09 -18.64 -14.34
N HIS A 49 8.29 -18.12 -13.13
CA HIS A 49 9.42 -18.41 -12.26
C HIS A 49 8.95 -18.41 -10.81
N SER A 50 9.62 -19.18 -9.96
CA SER A 50 9.25 -19.30 -8.55
C SER A 50 10.45 -19.58 -7.66
N VAL A 51 10.45 -18.99 -6.47
CA VAL A 51 11.30 -19.39 -5.35
C VAL A 51 10.38 -19.90 -4.26
N VAL A 52 10.53 -21.17 -3.89
CA VAL A 52 9.72 -21.83 -2.86
C VAL A 52 10.65 -22.60 -1.95
N SER A 53 10.64 -22.32 -0.66
CA SER A 53 11.52 -22.97 0.30
C SER A 53 10.89 -23.02 1.69
N LEU A 54 11.04 -24.16 2.36
CA LEU A 54 11.07 -24.17 3.82
C LEU A 54 12.40 -23.53 4.27
N LEU A 55 12.39 -22.88 5.42
CA LEU A 55 13.56 -22.18 5.93
C LEU A 55 13.85 -22.61 7.35
N ASN A 56 15.14 -22.80 7.67
CA ASN A 56 15.58 -22.96 9.04
C ASN A 56 15.56 -21.58 9.73
N PRO A 57 14.65 -21.34 10.69
CA PRO A 57 14.55 -20.04 11.36
C PRO A 57 15.63 -19.84 12.44
N GLY A 58 16.34 -20.90 12.85
CA GLY A 58 17.27 -20.90 13.99
C GLY A 58 16.59 -20.63 15.34
N VAL A 59 15.25 -20.68 15.40
CA VAL A 59 14.41 -20.46 16.59
C VAL A 59 13.24 -21.46 16.59
N ASP A 60 12.46 -21.48 17.66
CA ASP A 60 11.22 -22.25 17.71
C ASP A 60 10.29 -21.88 16.53
N PRO A 61 9.72 -22.86 15.79
CA PRO A 61 8.88 -22.60 14.62
C PRO A 61 7.51 -22.02 14.99
N GLY A 62 7.19 -21.86 16.26
CA GLY A 62 5.92 -21.30 16.70
C GLY A 62 4.77 -22.31 16.66
N PRO A 63 3.53 -21.84 16.46
CA PRO A 63 2.33 -22.68 16.59
C PRO A 63 2.18 -23.66 15.41
N THR A 64 2.86 -24.80 15.50
CA THR A 64 2.88 -25.87 14.48
C THR A 64 1.50 -26.39 14.07
N HIS A 65 0.46 -26.24 14.91
CA HIS A 65 -0.92 -26.60 14.58
C HIS A 65 -1.57 -25.70 13.53
N ILE A 66 -0.95 -24.55 13.20
CA ILE A 66 -1.44 -23.61 12.17
C ILE A 66 -0.89 -24.02 10.79
N HIS A 67 0.43 -24.12 10.67
CA HIS A 67 1.13 -24.32 9.38
C HIS A 67 1.68 -25.75 9.20
N GLY A 68 1.67 -26.59 10.24
CA GLY A 68 2.11 -27.99 10.16
C GLY A 68 3.63 -28.21 10.11
N LEU A 69 4.45 -27.17 10.29
CA LEU A 69 5.91 -27.25 10.18
C LEU A 69 6.54 -27.46 11.56
N THR A 70 7.22 -28.58 11.78
CA THR A 70 7.90 -28.89 13.05
C THR A 70 9.37 -28.47 13.01
N ALA A 71 10.01 -28.39 14.17
CA ALA A 71 11.43 -28.03 14.25
C ALA A 71 12.30 -29.03 13.47
N GLU A 72 11.97 -30.32 13.53
CA GLU A 72 12.69 -31.38 12.82
C GLU A 72 12.57 -31.26 11.29
N MET A 73 11.43 -30.74 10.78
CA MET A 73 11.28 -30.50 9.34
C MET A 73 12.15 -29.34 8.85
N LEU A 74 12.47 -28.39 9.74
CA LEU A 74 13.15 -27.15 9.42
C LEU A 74 14.66 -27.17 9.74
N GLU A 75 15.14 -28.11 10.55
CA GLU A 75 16.52 -28.13 11.04
C GLU A 75 17.57 -28.14 9.91
N ASP A 76 17.34 -28.93 8.86
CA ASP A 76 18.26 -29.08 7.73
C ASP A 76 17.92 -28.18 6.52
N GLN A 77 16.94 -27.28 6.66
CA GLN A 77 16.52 -26.37 5.58
C GLN A 77 17.51 -25.20 5.43
N PRO A 78 17.58 -24.57 4.24
CA PRO A 78 18.40 -23.36 4.07
C PRO A 78 17.91 -22.23 4.98
N THR A 79 18.80 -21.30 5.32
CA THR A 79 18.40 -20.03 5.94
C THR A 79 17.90 -19.06 4.86
N PHE A 80 17.22 -17.98 5.27
CA PHE A 80 16.85 -16.93 4.32
C PHE A 80 18.07 -16.35 3.57
N ALA A 81 19.21 -16.19 4.26
CA ALA A 81 20.42 -15.64 3.65
C ALA A 81 20.93 -16.51 2.49
N ASP A 82 20.73 -17.83 2.56
CA ASP A 82 21.14 -18.77 1.52
C ASP A 82 20.30 -18.62 0.24
N ILE A 83 19.01 -18.28 0.37
CA ILE A 83 18.09 -18.08 -0.77
C ILE A 83 17.91 -16.62 -1.18
N ALA A 84 18.48 -15.67 -0.43
CA ALA A 84 18.28 -14.25 -0.65
C ALA A 84 18.63 -13.78 -2.08
N PRO A 85 19.71 -14.26 -2.74
CA PRO A 85 20.01 -13.90 -4.13
C PRO A 85 18.87 -14.26 -5.10
N ASP A 86 18.32 -15.47 -4.98
CA ASP A 86 17.23 -15.94 -5.85
C ASP A 86 15.94 -15.13 -5.63
N VAL A 87 15.65 -14.79 -4.36
CA VAL A 87 14.52 -13.93 -4.00
C VAL A 87 14.69 -12.52 -4.58
N VAL A 88 15.89 -11.93 -4.47
CA VAL A 88 16.20 -10.61 -5.03
C VAL A 88 16.01 -10.59 -6.54
N ASP A 89 16.55 -11.59 -7.24
CA ASP A 89 16.44 -11.68 -8.70
C ASP A 89 14.98 -11.83 -9.14
N LEU A 90 14.18 -12.63 -8.42
CA LEU A 90 12.75 -12.81 -8.73
C LEU A 90 11.92 -11.54 -8.48
N LEU A 91 12.24 -10.76 -7.44
CA LEU A 91 11.49 -9.54 -7.09
C LEU A 91 11.83 -8.35 -7.99
N HIS A 92 12.97 -8.38 -8.68
CA HIS A 92 13.50 -7.22 -9.38
C HIS A 92 12.57 -6.75 -10.51
N GLY A 93 12.23 -5.44 -10.48
CA GLY A 93 11.42 -4.81 -11.51
C GLY A 93 9.99 -5.36 -11.58
N ARG A 94 9.40 -5.74 -10.44
CA ARG A 94 8.01 -6.22 -10.33
C ARG A 94 7.28 -5.53 -9.17
N THR A 95 5.95 -5.45 -9.26
CA THR A 95 5.12 -5.11 -8.10
C THR A 95 4.92 -6.35 -7.24
N LEU A 96 5.33 -6.28 -5.96
CA LEU A 96 5.10 -7.36 -5.00
C LEU A 96 3.63 -7.36 -4.57
N VAL A 97 2.98 -8.51 -4.69
CA VAL A 97 1.58 -8.71 -4.34
C VAL A 97 1.48 -9.73 -3.22
N ALA A 98 0.76 -9.41 -2.16
CA ALA A 98 0.41 -10.40 -1.15
C ALA A 98 -1.02 -10.18 -0.66
N HIS A 99 -1.57 -11.17 0.05
CA HIS A 99 -2.93 -11.05 0.57
C HIS A 99 -2.99 -10.00 1.69
N ASN A 100 -2.00 -9.99 2.58
CA ASN A 100 -1.80 -8.96 3.59
C ASN A 100 -0.40 -8.35 3.50
N VAL A 101 -0.14 -7.64 2.40
CA VAL A 101 1.22 -7.21 2.02
C VAL A 101 2.02 -6.47 3.08
N ALA A 102 1.37 -5.78 4.03
CA ALA A 102 2.07 -5.15 5.15
C ALA A 102 2.78 -6.16 6.05
N PHE A 103 2.18 -7.34 6.25
CA PHE A 103 2.74 -8.44 7.04
C PHE A 103 3.87 -9.12 6.28
N ASP A 104 3.59 -9.62 5.07
CA ASP A 104 4.56 -10.37 4.26
C ASP A 104 5.81 -9.54 3.98
N TYR A 105 5.63 -8.29 3.54
CA TYR A 105 6.74 -7.40 3.23
C TYR A 105 7.57 -7.05 4.48
N ALA A 106 6.95 -6.88 5.65
CA ALA A 106 7.68 -6.58 6.87
C ALA A 106 8.58 -7.75 7.31
N PHE A 107 8.14 -9.00 7.11
CA PHE A 107 8.96 -10.19 7.35
C PHE A 107 10.10 -10.30 6.33
N LEU A 108 9.82 -10.13 5.04
CA LEU A 108 10.86 -10.12 4.01
C LEU A 108 11.91 -9.04 4.28
N ALA A 109 11.47 -7.83 4.62
CA ALA A 109 12.35 -6.72 4.98
C ALA A 109 13.24 -7.07 6.16
N ALA A 110 12.68 -7.63 7.24
CA ALA A 110 13.44 -8.01 8.42
C ALA A 110 14.48 -9.12 8.11
N GLU A 111 14.10 -10.14 7.34
CA GLU A 111 15.04 -11.19 6.92
C GLU A 111 16.14 -10.65 5.99
N ALA A 112 15.79 -9.74 5.08
CA ALA A 112 16.76 -9.10 4.19
C ALA A 112 17.75 -8.21 4.96
N GLU A 113 17.28 -7.47 5.98
CA GLU A 113 18.14 -6.68 6.86
C GLU A 113 19.09 -7.55 7.70
N LEU A 114 18.65 -8.74 8.12
CA LEU A 114 19.48 -9.72 8.81
C LEU A 114 20.52 -10.35 7.86
N ALA A 115 20.16 -10.56 6.60
CA ALA A 115 21.03 -11.08 5.56
C ALA A 115 21.89 -10.00 4.85
N ASP A 116 21.89 -8.76 5.36
CA ASP A 116 22.57 -7.59 4.77
C ASP A 116 22.28 -7.41 3.26
N THR A 117 21.03 -7.69 2.86
CA THR A 117 20.57 -7.73 1.48
C THR A 117 19.51 -6.67 1.23
N ALA A 118 19.56 -6.01 0.06
CA ALA A 118 18.55 -5.04 -0.34
C ALA A 118 17.48 -5.70 -1.22
N LEU A 119 16.23 -5.77 -0.73
CA LEU A 119 15.10 -6.13 -1.58
C LEU A 119 14.85 -5.07 -2.66
N PRO A 120 14.80 -5.45 -3.95
CA PRO A 120 14.57 -4.54 -5.08
C PRO A 120 13.06 -4.30 -5.31
N VAL A 121 12.31 -4.04 -4.24
CA VAL A 121 10.86 -3.80 -4.29
C VAL A 121 10.59 -2.31 -4.27
N ASP A 122 10.05 -1.78 -5.36
CA ASP A 122 9.69 -0.36 -5.47
C ASP A 122 8.20 -0.12 -5.28
N THR A 123 7.37 -1.13 -5.56
CA THR A 123 5.92 -1.07 -5.40
C THR A 123 5.36 -2.34 -4.82
N VAL A 124 4.30 -2.19 -4.03
CA VAL A 124 3.55 -3.28 -3.39
C VAL A 124 2.06 -3.14 -3.65
N MET A 125 1.31 -4.25 -3.61
CA MET A 125 -0.15 -4.24 -3.70
C MET A 125 -0.76 -5.26 -2.74
N CYS A 126 -1.77 -4.83 -1.99
CA CYS A 126 -2.53 -5.66 -1.07
C CYS A 126 -3.83 -6.17 -1.72
N THR A 127 -4.04 -7.49 -1.81
CA THR A 127 -5.28 -8.00 -2.42
C THR A 127 -6.50 -7.89 -1.50
N VAL A 128 -6.33 -7.83 -0.17
CA VAL A 128 -7.43 -7.45 0.74
C VAL A 128 -7.93 -6.03 0.43
N GLU A 129 -7.01 -5.09 0.18
CA GLU A 129 -7.40 -3.73 -0.17
C GLU A 129 -8.09 -3.69 -1.54
N LEU A 130 -7.55 -4.40 -2.53
CA LEU A 130 -8.16 -4.48 -3.86
C LEU A 130 -9.57 -5.07 -3.76
N ALA A 131 -9.74 -6.19 -3.06
CA ALA A 131 -11.04 -6.83 -2.86
C ALA A 131 -12.05 -5.89 -2.16
N ARG A 132 -11.57 -5.07 -1.21
CA ARG A 132 -12.41 -4.05 -0.55
C ARG A 132 -12.86 -2.96 -1.52
N ARG A 133 -11.97 -2.48 -2.41
CA ARG A 133 -12.32 -1.50 -3.46
C ARG A 133 -13.27 -2.09 -4.51
N LEU A 134 -13.18 -3.40 -4.77
CA LEU A 134 -14.05 -4.08 -5.73
C LEU A 134 -15.49 -4.26 -5.22
N ASP A 135 -15.72 -4.15 -3.91
CA ASP A 135 -17.01 -4.33 -3.25
C ASP A 135 -17.75 -5.59 -3.74
N LEU A 136 -17.17 -6.74 -3.39
CA LEU A 136 -17.61 -8.06 -3.87
C LEU A 136 -18.84 -8.62 -3.11
N GLY A 137 -19.31 -7.94 -2.05
CA GLY A 137 -20.46 -8.40 -1.25
C GLY A 137 -20.18 -9.66 -0.43
N LEU A 138 -18.94 -9.90 -0.02
CA LEU A 138 -18.51 -11.10 0.72
C LEU A 138 -18.58 -10.90 2.24
N GLU A 139 -18.75 -11.99 2.98
CA GLU A 139 -18.82 -11.97 4.45
C GLU A 139 -17.51 -11.54 5.12
N ASN A 140 -16.39 -11.85 4.47
CA ASN A 140 -15.04 -11.45 4.86
C ASN A 140 -14.13 -11.47 3.62
N LEU A 141 -12.91 -10.94 3.78
CA LEU A 141 -11.94 -10.84 2.70
C LEU A 141 -10.74 -11.78 2.90
N ARG A 142 -10.91 -12.91 3.59
CA ARG A 142 -9.85 -13.92 3.72
C ARG A 142 -9.57 -14.60 2.38
N LEU A 143 -8.36 -15.12 2.20
CA LEU A 143 -7.95 -15.76 0.95
C LEU A 143 -8.87 -16.93 0.58
N GLU A 144 -9.21 -17.78 1.55
CA GLU A 144 -10.18 -18.88 1.42
C GLU A 144 -11.57 -18.42 0.92
N THR A 145 -12.04 -17.25 1.35
CA THR A 145 -13.32 -16.68 0.90
C THR A 145 -13.22 -16.13 -0.52
N LEU A 146 -12.12 -15.46 -0.85
CA LEU A 146 -11.85 -14.99 -2.22
C LEU A 146 -11.69 -16.16 -3.19
N ALA A 147 -10.98 -17.21 -2.79
CA ALA A 147 -10.78 -18.43 -3.57
C ALA A 147 -12.13 -19.08 -3.89
N ARG A 148 -13.01 -19.26 -2.89
CA ARG A 148 -14.38 -19.76 -3.11
C ARG A 148 -15.19 -18.85 -4.06
N HIS A 149 -15.13 -17.54 -3.88
CA HIS A 149 -15.86 -16.58 -4.74
C HIS A 149 -15.50 -16.74 -6.23
N TRP A 150 -14.22 -16.95 -6.55
CA TRP A 150 -13.75 -17.15 -7.91
C TRP A 150 -13.58 -18.61 -8.33
N SER A 151 -14.10 -19.56 -7.54
CA SER A 151 -13.99 -21.01 -7.81
C SER A 151 -12.55 -21.50 -7.99
N VAL A 152 -11.61 -20.90 -7.26
CA VAL A 152 -10.21 -21.32 -7.20
C VAL A 152 -10.06 -22.42 -6.15
N PRO A 153 -9.56 -23.61 -6.50
CA PRO A 153 -9.33 -24.67 -5.53
C PRO A 153 -8.15 -24.32 -4.63
N GLN A 154 -8.32 -24.56 -3.32
CA GLN A 154 -7.28 -24.51 -2.30
C GLN A 154 -7.18 -25.90 -1.67
N THR A 155 -5.98 -26.44 -1.61
CA THR A 155 -5.72 -27.82 -1.19
C THR A 155 -5.25 -27.87 0.26
N ARG A 156 -4.40 -26.94 0.66
CA ARG A 156 -3.77 -26.84 1.98
C ARG A 156 -3.71 -25.36 2.39
N ALA A 157 -4.69 -24.92 3.18
CA ALA A 157 -4.60 -23.60 3.80
C ALA A 157 -3.43 -23.55 4.79
N HIS A 158 -2.79 -22.38 4.92
CA HIS A 158 -1.60 -22.18 5.76
C HIS A 158 -0.37 -22.94 5.26
N ASP A 159 -0.27 -23.03 3.94
CA ASP A 159 0.92 -23.48 3.23
C ASP A 159 1.31 -22.41 2.23
N ALA A 160 2.46 -21.77 2.45
CA ALA A 160 2.88 -20.61 1.67
C ALA A 160 2.80 -20.85 0.15
N PHE A 161 3.16 -22.05 -0.33
CA PHE A 161 3.10 -22.35 -1.76
C PHE A 161 1.68 -22.48 -2.30
N ASP A 162 0.81 -23.27 -1.64
CA ASP A 162 -0.59 -23.38 -2.05
C ASP A 162 -1.31 -22.03 -1.95
N ASP A 163 -1.05 -21.25 -0.90
CA ASP A 163 -1.64 -19.93 -0.69
C ASP A 163 -1.15 -18.92 -1.75
N ALA A 164 0.14 -18.90 -2.11
CA ALA A 164 0.64 -18.09 -3.21
C ALA A 164 0.05 -18.51 -4.57
N LEU A 165 -0.13 -19.82 -4.82
CA LEU A 165 -0.78 -20.30 -6.03
C LEU A 165 -2.25 -19.90 -6.09
N VAL A 166 -3.00 -20.05 -5.01
CA VAL A 166 -4.39 -19.61 -4.89
C VAL A 166 -4.48 -18.11 -5.14
N LEU A 167 -3.60 -17.33 -4.50
CA LEU A 167 -3.54 -15.88 -4.65
C LEU A 167 -3.24 -15.46 -6.10
N SER A 168 -2.32 -16.13 -6.80
CA SER A 168 -2.05 -15.87 -8.22
C SER A 168 -3.29 -16.07 -9.10
N ARG A 169 -4.08 -17.11 -8.83
CA ARG A 169 -5.32 -17.43 -9.56
C ARG A 169 -6.47 -16.51 -9.20
N VAL A 170 -6.51 -16.00 -7.97
CA VAL A 170 -7.46 -14.98 -7.50
C VAL A 170 -7.12 -13.60 -8.10
N LEU A 171 -5.84 -13.30 -8.29
CA LEU A 171 -5.38 -12.00 -8.76
C LEU A 171 -5.89 -11.68 -10.17
N ALA A 172 -5.83 -12.63 -11.11
CA ALA A 172 -6.25 -12.43 -12.50
C ALA A 172 -7.72 -11.93 -12.64
N PRO A 173 -8.74 -12.62 -12.08
CA PRO A 173 -10.12 -12.13 -12.14
C PRO A 173 -10.33 -10.85 -11.33
N ALA A 174 -9.59 -10.63 -10.23
CA ALA A 174 -9.66 -9.38 -9.47
C ALA A 174 -9.18 -8.18 -10.30
N LEU A 175 -8.05 -8.32 -11.00
CA LEU A 175 -7.53 -7.31 -11.93
C LEU A 175 -8.49 -7.06 -13.10
N GLN A 176 -9.08 -8.12 -13.66
CA GLN A 176 -10.09 -7.98 -14.71
C GLN A 176 -11.31 -7.20 -14.20
N ARG A 177 -11.81 -7.52 -13.00
CA ARG A 177 -12.92 -6.82 -12.38
C ARG A 177 -12.60 -5.34 -12.14
N ALA A 178 -11.37 -5.05 -11.73
CA ALA A 178 -10.91 -3.67 -11.54
C ALA A 178 -10.91 -2.88 -12.85
N ARG A 179 -10.46 -3.49 -13.96
CA ARG A 179 -10.52 -2.87 -15.29
C ARG A 179 -11.94 -2.59 -15.79
N GLU A 180 -12.85 -3.53 -15.55
CA GLU A 180 -14.27 -3.40 -15.94
C GLU A 180 -14.99 -2.30 -15.16
N ARG A 181 -14.68 -2.17 -13.86
CA ARG A 181 -15.29 -1.19 -12.96
C ARG A 181 -14.52 0.13 -12.84
N GLU A 182 -13.43 0.27 -13.60
CA GLU A 182 -12.52 1.42 -13.57
C GLU A 182 -12.00 1.74 -12.15
N VAL A 183 -11.82 0.68 -11.35
CA VAL A 183 -11.26 0.76 -10.00
C VAL A 183 -9.75 0.89 -10.11
N TRP A 184 -9.19 1.84 -9.37
CA TRP A 184 -7.74 1.96 -9.27
C TRP A 184 -7.15 0.87 -8.39
N LEU A 185 -6.07 0.27 -8.88
CA LEU A 185 -5.30 -0.72 -8.16
C LEU A 185 -4.60 -0.05 -6.97
N PRO A 186 -4.66 -0.64 -5.76
CA PRO A 186 -4.02 -0.11 -4.56
C PRO A 186 -2.51 -0.37 -4.57
N VAL A 187 -1.82 0.13 -5.60
CA VAL A 187 -0.37 0.05 -5.70
C VAL A 187 0.23 1.15 -4.84
N ARG A 188 1.19 0.81 -4.00
CA ARG A 188 1.82 1.72 -3.05
C ARG A 188 3.34 1.68 -3.24
N PRO A 189 4.05 2.80 -3.09
CA PRO A 189 5.50 2.78 -3.10
C PRO A 189 6.04 2.03 -1.88
N ALA A 190 7.09 1.24 -2.08
CA ALA A 190 7.93 0.72 -1.02
C ALA A 190 9.28 1.44 -1.09
N THR A 191 9.75 1.94 0.05
CA THR A 191 11.01 2.70 0.11
C THR A 191 12.03 2.00 0.98
N ARG A 192 13.30 2.30 0.71
CA ARG A 192 14.45 1.74 1.41
C ARG A 192 15.48 2.84 1.61
N ARG A 193 16.23 2.74 2.69
CA ARG A 193 17.28 3.70 3.06
C ARG A 193 18.63 2.99 3.05
N ARG A 194 19.59 3.60 2.36
CA ARG A 194 20.99 3.22 2.46
C ARG A 194 21.67 4.11 3.49
N TRP A 195 22.31 3.51 4.47
CA TRP A 195 23.02 4.19 5.55
C TRP A 195 24.49 4.44 5.17
N PRO A 196 25.18 5.40 5.82
CA PRO A 196 26.59 5.69 5.53
C PRO A 196 27.54 4.50 5.69
N ASN A 197 27.18 3.51 6.50
CA ASN A 197 27.95 2.26 6.69
C ASN A 197 27.67 1.20 5.62
N GLY A 198 26.91 1.52 4.57
CA GLY A 198 26.58 0.61 3.47
C GLY A 198 25.30 -0.21 3.68
N ARG A 199 24.86 -0.40 4.94
CA ARG A 199 23.65 -1.16 5.28
C ARG A 199 22.41 -0.57 4.61
N VAL A 200 21.49 -1.44 4.24
CA VAL A 200 20.18 -1.06 3.71
C VAL A 200 19.12 -1.49 4.71
N THR A 201 18.18 -0.59 4.97
CA THR A 201 16.95 -0.90 5.72
C THR A 201 15.74 -0.56 4.86
N HIS A 202 14.62 -1.19 5.13
CA HIS A 202 13.38 -1.01 4.38
C HIS A 202 12.35 -0.29 5.26
N ASP A 203 11.66 0.69 4.68
CA ASP A 203 10.65 1.43 5.43
C ASP A 203 9.39 0.57 5.59
N GLU A 204 8.78 0.64 6.78
CA GLU A 204 7.49 -0.01 7.06
C GLU A 204 6.39 0.53 6.15
N LEU A 205 5.49 -0.37 5.71
CA LEU A 205 4.29 0.00 4.95
C LEU A 205 3.25 0.62 5.88
N ARG A 206 3.33 1.94 6.09
CA ARG A 206 2.39 2.68 6.93
C ARG A 206 1.07 2.98 6.19
N PRO A 207 -0.06 3.09 6.91
CA PRO A 207 -1.33 3.50 6.32
C PRO A 207 -1.22 4.85 5.60
N LEU A 208 -1.79 4.97 4.39
CA LEU A 208 -1.69 6.20 3.59
C LEU A 208 -2.26 7.38 4.34
N LYS A 209 -3.39 7.21 5.03
CA LYS A 209 -3.98 8.27 5.86
C LYS A 209 -2.98 8.92 6.83
N MET A 210 -2.09 8.13 7.43
CA MET A 210 -1.07 8.63 8.37
C MET A 210 0.04 9.40 7.66
N LEU A 211 0.46 8.94 6.48
CA LEU A 211 1.49 9.59 5.67
C LEU A 211 0.96 10.89 5.08
N ALA A 212 -0.23 10.83 4.47
CA ALA A 212 -0.93 11.92 3.81
C ALA A 212 -1.12 13.15 4.70
N SER A 213 -1.41 12.96 5.98
CA SER A 213 -1.61 14.08 6.92
C SER A 213 -0.34 14.88 7.21
N ARG A 214 0.82 14.34 6.83
CA ARG A 214 2.15 14.96 6.99
C ARG A 214 2.78 15.35 5.64
N MET A 215 2.13 15.03 4.52
CA MET A 215 2.65 15.35 3.20
C MET A 215 2.51 16.85 2.92
N PRO A 216 3.57 17.53 2.46
CA PRO A 216 3.46 18.91 2.04
C PRO A 216 2.60 19.00 0.79
N CYS A 217 1.69 19.99 0.74
CA CYS A 217 0.97 20.32 -0.48
C CYS A 217 1.77 21.37 -1.27
N PRO A 218 2.07 21.15 -2.56
CA PRO A 218 2.83 22.12 -3.36
C PRO A 218 2.01 23.36 -3.76
N TYR A 219 0.73 23.41 -3.41
CA TYR A 219 -0.18 24.50 -3.76
C TYR A 219 -0.69 25.20 -2.50
N LEU A 220 -0.91 26.51 -2.61
CA LEU A 220 -1.60 27.30 -1.60
C LEU A 220 -3.05 26.85 -1.47
N ASN A 221 -3.56 26.80 -0.25
CA ASN A 221 -4.98 26.54 -0.03
C ASN A 221 -5.82 27.73 -0.53
N PRO A 222 -6.68 27.56 -1.55
CA PRO A 222 -7.50 28.64 -2.11
C PRO A 222 -8.69 29.01 -1.21
N GLY A 223 -8.87 28.32 -0.08
CA GLY A 223 -9.94 28.55 0.87
C GLY A 223 -11.10 27.55 0.73
N PRO A 224 -12.30 27.90 1.23
CA PRO A 224 -13.44 26.98 1.26
C PRO A 224 -13.96 26.66 -0.14
N TYR A 225 -14.37 25.40 -0.33
CA TYR A 225 -15.01 24.93 -1.56
C TYR A 225 -16.34 25.65 -1.81
N ARG A 226 -16.55 26.12 -3.04
CA ARG A 226 -17.83 26.72 -3.44
C ARG A 226 -18.68 25.68 -4.14
N ARG A 227 -19.85 25.38 -3.59
CA ARG A 227 -20.79 24.40 -4.18
C ARG A 227 -21.07 24.71 -5.65
N GLY A 228 -20.88 23.71 -6.51
CA GLY A 228 -21.08 23.83 -7.96
C GLY A 228 -19.89 24.43 -8.72
N GLY A 229 -18.86 24.89 -8.02
CA GLY A 229 -17.57 25.24 -8.62
C GLY A 229 -16.64 24.03 -8.73
N PRO A 230 -15.49 24.17 -9.40
CA PRO A 230 -14.50 23.10 -9.45
C PRO A 230 -13.79 22.93 -8.10
N LEU A 231 -13.29 21.72 -7.86
CA LEU A 231 -12.22 21.52 -6.89
C LEU A 231 -10.95 22.24 -7.41
N VAL A 232 -10.11 22.74 -6.52
CA VAL A 232 -8.89 23.48 -6.90
C VAL A 232 -7.71 22.88 -6.15
N GLN A 233 -6.58 22.66 -6.83
CA GLN A 233 -5.36 22.16 -6.18
C GLN A 233 -5.00 23.04 -4.97
N GLY A 234 -4.50 22.40 -3.90
CA GLY A 234 -4.23 23.05 -2.62
C GLY A 234 -5.40 23.03 -1.63
N MET A 235 -6.63 22.73 -2.06
CA MET A 235 -7.76 22.59 -1.13
C MET A 235 -7.46 21.52 -0.08
N ARG A 236 -7.76 21.83 1.19
CA ARG A 236 -7.64 20.93 2.34
C ARG A 236 -8.91 20.10 2.49
N VAL A 237 -8.81 18.79 2.30
CA VAL A 237 -9.93 17.86 2.29
C VAL A 237 -9.85 16.92 3.48
N ALA A 238 -10.88 16.94 4.31
CA ALA A 238 -11.05 15.99 5.41
C ALA A 238 -12.10 14.92 5.04
N LEU A 239 -11.99 13.73 5.65
CA LEU A 239 -12.87 12.59 5.40
C LEU A 239 -13.61 12.21 6.69
N SER A 240 -14.94 12.15 6.64
CA SER A 240 -15.76 11.62 7.74
C SER A 240 -15.81 10.09 7.74
N ALA A 241 -16.43 9.50 8.77
CA ALA A 241 -16.62 8.05 8.83
C ALA A 241 -17.76 7.58 7.93
N GLU A 242 -18.72 8.45 7.66
CA GLU A 242 -19.93 8.24 6.87
C GLU A 242 -19.62 8.34 5.37
N VAL A 243 -18.74 7.48 4.87
CA VAL A 243 -18.42 7.33 3.44
C VAL A 243 -18.61 5.88 3.02
N ASN A 244 -18.96 5.63 1.76
CA ASN A 244 -19.17 4.28 1.23
C ASN A 244 -17.86 3.71 0.65
N ARG A 245 -17.00 4.58 0.11
CA ARG A 245 -15.66 4.21 -0.36
C ARG A 245 -14.68 4.04 0.78
N THR A 246 -13.60 3.31 0.53
CA THR A 246 -12.52 3.17 1.52
C THR A 246 -11.82 4.51 1.76
N HIS A 247 -11.41 4.79 3.00
CA HIS A 247 -10.63 6.00 3.29
C HIS A 247 -9.33 6.05 2.49
N GLU A 248 -8.62 4.92 2.36
CA GLU A 248 -7.35 4.87 1.62
C GLU A 248 -7.55 5.26 0.14
N GLU A 249 -8.61 4.78 -0.52
CA GLU A 249 -8.94 5.18 -1.90
C GLU A 249 -9.24 6.69 -2.00
N LEU A 250 -10.00 7.25 -1.06
CA LEU A 250 -10.31 8.68 -1.08
C LEU A 250 -9.06 9.54 -0.81
N VAL A 251 -8.21 9.15 0.15
CA VAL A 251 -6.94 9.84 0.44
C VAL A 251 -6.00 9.78 -0.76
N GLU A 252 -5.91 8.62 -1.41
CA GLU A 252 -5.18 8.42 -2.66
C GLU A 252 -5.64 9.41 -3.74
N ARG A 253 -6.96 9.54 -3.93
CA ARG A 253 -7.52 10.47 -4.92
C ARG A 253 -7.30 11.93 -4.58
N ILE A 254 -7.39 12.28 -3.30
CA ILE A 254 -7.07 13.63 -2.79
C ILE A 254 -5.65 14.01 -3.20
N ILE A 255 -4.67 13.16 -2.86
CA ILE A 255 -3.25 13.45 -3.15
C ILE A 255 -3.00 13.46 -4.66
N HIS A 256 -3.53 12.47 -5.39
CA HIS A 256 -3.33 12.37 -6.83
C HIS A 256 -3.79 13.62 -7.56
N ALA A 257 -4.91 14.21 -7.14
CA ALA A 257 -5.47 15.40 -7.78
C ALA A 257 -4.83 16.72 -7.31
N GLY A 258 -3.75 16.67 -6.51
CA GLY A 258 -3.08 17.86 -6.00
C GLY A 258 -3.83 18.57 -4.87
N LEU A 259 -4.76 17.89 -4.21
CA LEU A 259 -5.44 18.34 -3.00
C LEU A 259 -4.64 17.89 -1.76
N ALA A 260 -4.89 18.52 -0.61
CA ALA A 260 -4.22 18.20 0.64
C ALA A 260 -5.14 17.40 1.56
N TYR A 261 -4.69 16.25 2.07
CA TYR A 261 -5.45 15.52 3.08
C TYR A 261 -5.34 16.20 4.45
N ALA A 262 -6.48 16.35 5.14
CA ALA A 262 -6.55 16.87 6.50
C ALA A 262 -7.13 15.82 7.46
N ASP A 263 -6.37 15.48 8.51
CA ASP A 263 -6.85 14.53 9.53
C ASP A 263 -7.80 15.17 10.56
N ALA A 264 -7.89 16.50 10.61
CA ALA A 264 -8.84 17.23 11.44
C ALA A 264 -9.67 18.18 10.57
N VAL A 265 -10.82 18.61 11.12
CA VAL A 265 -11.64 19.68 10.54
C VAL A 265 -11.39 20.94 11.34
N ASP A 266 -10.97 21.99 10.65
CA ASP A 266 -10.58 23.28 11.20
C ASP A 266 -11.06 24.43 10.27
N PRO A 267 -10.95 25.71 10.67
CA PRO A 267 -11.36 26.84 9.82
C PRO A 267 -10.60 26.96 8.48
N GLN A 268 -9.49 26.25 8.30
CA GLN A 268 -8.75 26.21 7.04
C GLN A 268 -9.14 25.01 6.16
N THR A 269 -10.00 24.11 6.65
CA THR A 269 -10.49 22.98 5.87
C THR A 269 -11.39 23.48 4.75
N SER A 270 -11.05 23.11 3.51
CA SER A 270 -11.77 23.56 2.33
C SER A 270 -13.08 22.82 2.14
N LEU A 271 -13.07 21.50 2.38
CA LEU A 271 -14.25 20.66 2.31
C LEU A 271 -14.12 19.39 3.16
N VAL A 272 -15.25 18.80 3.50
CA VAL A 272 -15.34 17.49 4.16
C VAL A 272 -16.13 16.54 3.26
N ILE A 273 -15.58 15.35 3.02
CA ILE A 273 -16.31 14.26 2.36
C ILE A 273 -17.12 13.51 3.41
N CYS A 274 -18.44 13.54 3.27
CA CYS A 274 -19.41 12.89 4.14
C CYS A 274 -20.71 12.65 3.37
N ASN A 275 -21.19 11.40 3.38
CA ASN A 275 -22.44 10.99 2.73
C ASN A 275 -23.67 11.26 3.58
N ASP A 276 -23.52 11.30 4.91
CA ASP A 276 -24.61 11.70 5.79
C ASP A 276 -24.90 13.20 5.66
N GLN A 277 -26.17 13.54 5.49
CA GLN A 277 -26.64 14.93 5.39
C GLN A 277 -26.79 15.58 6.76
N LYS A 278 -26.96 14.80 7.83
CA LYS A 278 -27.16 15.29 9.20
C LYS A 278 -26.35 14.46 10.22
N PRO A 279 -25.02 14.40 10.09
CA PRO A 279 -24.17 13.68 11.04
C PRO A 279 -24.33 14.25 12.44
N GLU A 280 -24.52 13.37 13.42
CA GLU A 280 -24.69 13.72 14.83
C GLU A 280 -23.36 13.90 15.57
N GLN A 281 -22.27 13.31 15.04
CA GLN A 281 -20.93 13.35 15.62
C GLN A 281 -19.82 13.29 14.55
N GLY A 282 -18.57 13.38 14.99
CA GLY A 282 -17.40 13.21 14.12
C GLY A 282 -17.14 14.39 13.17
N LYS A 283 -16.35 14.13 12.12
CA LYS A 283 -15.86 15.18 11.21
C LYS A 283 -16.98 15.81 10.39
N GLY A 284 -18.01 15.05 10.02
CA GLY A 284 -19.19 15.60 9.33
C GLY A 284 -19.96 16.60 10.20
N TYR A 285 -20.14 16.27 11.49
CA TYR A 285 -20.76 17.18 12.47
C TYR A 285 -19.92 18.46 12.64
N LEU A 286 -18.60 18.32 12.87
CA LEU A 286 -17.69 19.46 13.02
C LEU A 286 -17.68 20.37 11.79
N ALA A 287 -17.79 19.81 10.59
CA ALA A 287 -17.89 20.57 9.35
C ALA A 287 -19.08 21.52 9.40
N ARG A 288 -20.24 21.04 9.87
CA ARG A 288 -21.46 21.84 9.99
C ARG A 288 -21.30 22.96 11.02
N GLU A 289 -20.73 22.66 12.19
CA GLU A 289 -20.51 23.64 13.26
C GLU A 289 -19.57 24.78 12.81
N LEU A 290 -18.56 24.46 12.00
CA LEU A 290 -17.59 25.41 11.47
C LEU A 290 -18.00 26.05 10.14
N GLY A 291 -19.13 25.66 9.56
CA GLY A 291 -19.58 26.14 8.24
C GLY A 291 -18.71 25.65 7.06
N VAL A 292 -17.95 24.56 7.25
CA VAL A 292 -17.13 23.93 6.22
C VAL A 292 -18.05 23.15 5.26
N PRO A 293 -17.93 23.36 3.93
CA PRO A 293 -18.71 22.65 2.93
C PRO A 293 -18.57 21.12 3.02
N VAL A 294 -19.70 20.42 2.91
CA VAL A 294 -19.76 18.96 2.84
C VAL A 294 -20.16 18.51 1.43
N VAL A 295 -19.50 17.46 0.93
CA VAL A 295 -19.83 16.76 -0.32
C VAL A 295 -19.87 15.24 -0.09
N SER A 296 -20.69 14.51 -0.84
CA SER A 296 -20.65 13.05 -0.82
C SER A 296 -19.39 12.51 -1.52
N ASP A 297 -18.98 11.28 -1.19
CA ASP A 297 -17.88 10.60 -1.87
C ASP A 297 -18.14 10.45 -3.38
N ARG A 298 -19.39 10.19 -3.77
CA ARG A 298 -19.82 10.15 -5.18
C ARG A 298 -19.55 11.48 -5.88
N GLN A 299 -20.04 12.58 -5.33
CA GLN A 299 -19.85 13.91 -5.91
C GLN A 299 -18.38 14.30 -5.98
N PHE A 300 -17.61 13.96 -4.94
CA PHE A 300 -16.18 14.20 -4.92
C PHE A 300 -15.47 13.45 -6.05
N MET A 301 -15.78 12.15 -6.21
CA MET A 301 -15.19 11.31 -7.25
C MET A 301 -15.61 11.74 -8.66
N GLU A 302 -16.84 12.21 -8.86
CA GLU A 302 -17.30 12.78 -10.14
C GLU A 302 -16.56 14.09 -10.49
N SER A 303 -16.05 14.82 -9.48
CA SER A 303 -15.38 16.11 -9.66
C SER A 303 -13.85 16.01 -9.75
N ILE A 304 -13.26 14.88 -9.31
CA ILE A 304 -11.82 14.76 -9.07
C ILE A 304 -10.97 14.86 -10.35
N ASP A 305 -11.51 14.40 -11.48
CA ASP A 305 -10.84 14.45 -12.78
C ASP A 305 -10.89 15.85 -13.42
N SER A 306 -11.63 16.79 -12.81
CA SER A 306 -11.83 18.17 -13.27
C SER A 306 -11.25 19.22 -12.31
N VAL A 307 -10.32 18.81 -11.44
CA VAL A 307 -9.65 19.73 -10.51
C VAL A 307 -8.92 20.84 -11.27
N ALA A 308 -9.25 22.08 -10.96
CA ALA A 308 -8.62 23.26 -11.54
C ALA A 308 -7.22 23.49 -10.95
N ASN A 309 -6.35 24.09 -11.76
CA ASN A 309 -4.98 24.44 -11.35
C ASN A 309 -4.97 25.37 -10.14
N GLY A 310 -4.12 25.03 -9.16
CA GLY A 310 -3.90 25.85 -7.97
C GLY A 310 -2.77 26.86 -8.16
N THR A 311 -2.54 27.68 -7.13
CA THR A 311 -1.36 28.57 -7.07
C THR A 311 -0.22 27.81 -6.39
N GLY A 312 0.90 27.63 -7.09
CA GLY A 312 2.08 26.97 -6.53
C GLY A 312 2.70 27.76 -5.36
N ILE A 313 3.27 27.04 -4.41
CA ILE A 313 4.13 27.63 -3.37
C ILE A 313 5.53 27.73 -3.97
N ASP A 314 6.02 28.95 -4.24
CA ASP A 314 7.42 29.14 -4.60
C ASP A 314 8.29 28.66 -3.43
N VAL A 315 9.02 27.57 -3.64
CA VAL A 315 10.04 27.14 -2.70
C VAL A 315 11.18 28.16 -2.83
N PHE A 316 11.29 29.08 -1.89
CA PHE A 316 12.51 29.88 -1.73
C PHE A 316 13.66 28.89 -1.48
N VAL A 317 14.38 28.54 -2.55
CA VAL A 317 15.72 27.98 -2.43
C VAL A 317 16.60 29.18 -2.07
N PRO A 318 17.17 29.29 -0.85
CA PRO A 318 18.18 30.29 -0.64
C PRO A 318 19.30 29.97 -1.62
N SER A 319 19.51 30.85 -2.60
CA SER A 319 20.77 30.86 -3.33
C SER A 319 21.84 31.07 -2.27
N VAL A 320 22.58 30.01 -1.93
CA VAL A 320 23.82 30.15 -1.19
C VAL A 320 24.74 30.90 -2.12
N ASP A 321 24.69 32.23 -2.03
CA ASP A 321 25.68 33.08 -2.61
C ASP A 321 26.99 32.71 -1.92
N GLN A 322 27.88 32.01 -2.63
CA GLN A 322 29.26 31.81 -2.19
C GLN A 322 30.02 33.14 -2.31
N GLY A 323 29.53 34.15 -1.57
CA GLY A 323 30.16 35.43 -1.38
C GLY A 323 31.23 35.31 -0.30
N GLN A 324 32.48 35.18 -0.75
CA GLN A 324 33.74 35.46 -0.05
C GLN A 324 33.61 35.86 1.44
N GLN A 325 33.79 34.88 2.34
CA GLN A 325 34.19 35.18 3.71
C GLN A 325 35.67 35.61 3.67
N PHE A 326 35.91 36.91 3.70
CA PHE A 326 37.22 37.47 4.05
C PHE A 326 37.51 37.10 5.51
N ALA A 327 38.55 36.29 5.71
CA ALA A 327 39.20 36.16 7.00
C ALA A 327 39.80 37.52 7.39
N LEU A 328 39.35 38.08 8.51
CA LEU A 328 40.08 39.12 9.23
C LEU A 328 40.77 38.46 10.42
N PHE A 329 42.06 38.79 10.52
CA PHE A 329 43.06 38.35 11.48
C PHE A 329 42.60 38.34 12.94
#